data_AF-A0A257LX49-F1
#
_entry.id   AF-A0A257LX49-F1
#
_cell.length_a   1.000
_cell.length_b   1.000
_cell.length_c   1.000
_cell.angle_alpha   90.00
_cell.angle_beta   90.00
_cell.angle_gamma   90.00
#
_symmetry.space_group_name_H-M   'P 1'
#
loop_
_entity.id
_entity.type
_entity.pdbx_description
1 polymer ?
#
loop_
_entity_poly.entity_id
_entity_poly.type
_entity_poly.pdbx_seq_one_letter_code
_entity_poly.pdbx_strand_id
1 'polypeptide(L)'
;IGSGTTILTLANTHTGGTAINAGTLRLSGSGTLGAAGSTVSVSAGGLLDLNGTNQSIKFTAGTGIGTVANNSGSGTSTLTLTGTATINGGLVTISDFTTTPGGKVAVVIPANTQPLSNLNTYSGGTTVNAGAFLYLLASTPNGAGTGTINLTALGAGGSTSSGLVVDGVSYPNNITGAGYVHNNSNSGSTAVTTTFTGNINTSGPFIFRAGTGIVYDFAGNGTTSTLSGVIGSTTSMVNGAVATGSIRKSGTGTLTLSGANLYTGSTTVSGGILNLTGNRTAAAGAISVGNLNGSTGTLNVSNGTFQTGTVSVGAGNGTALGIVNQSGGTLTLTGNQLLLGNGGSTGALAGNGGNGTYQLSGGTLTATAVANRGVMLGTNDGGTSTFNLSGTGNLVLTGVSQLMVGRSDSPVINTTNVILSIGGAAAAATGLNSTFSVTGGTFSATSFPSLGVGNSGTVTMNIGGSADVTLPAFPTARGSGTTATISFNGGTLRPLAASTTYLGGLTAAYIKSGGARFDTTNGSITLTQGLLTDVSSFNGGLTKAGTNTLTLAGINTYTGNTLVSGGTLALADNAQLKFVLGAASGSNNRLTGTGTVTINGDFNIDTTVTDASALTTGSWPLVDAA
;
A
#
# COMPACT_ATOMS: atom_id res chain seq x y z
N ILE A 1 -55.95 -17.07 -8.33
CA ILE A 1 -55.74 -17.98 -9.49
C ILE A 1 -55.52 -19.41 -8.98
N GLY A 2 -56.04 -20.43 -9.69
CA GLY A 2 -55.88 -21.86 -9.36
C GLY A 2 -54.62 -22.48 -9.99
N SER A 3 -54.48 -23.80 -10.07
CA SER A 3 -53.24 -24.50 -10.45
C SER A 3 -52.76 -24.34 -11.91
N GLY A 4 -53.55 -23.73 -12.80
CA GLY A 4 -53.21 -23.55 -14.22
C GLY A 4 -52.41 -22.27 -14.53
N THR A 5 -52.18 -22.02 -15.82
CA THR A 5 -51.56 -20.78 -16.30
C THR A 5 -52.62 -19.78 -16.74
N THR A 6 -52.67 -18.61 -16.11
CA THR A 6 -53.47 -17.46 -16.53
C THR A 6 -52.55 -16.42 -17.17
N ILE A 7 -52.92 -15.85 -18.33
CA ILE A 7 -52.12 -14.85 -19.03
C ILE A 7 -52.86 -13.52 -19.06
N LEU A 8 -52.22 -12.45 -18.58
CA LEU A 8 -52.72 -11.07 -18.71
C LEU A 8 -52.01 -10.42 -19.90
N THR A 9 -52.78 -10.06 -20.94
CA THR A 9 -52.27 -9.50 -22.21
C THR A 9 -52.47 -7.98 -22.32
N LEU A 10 -53.42 -7.43 -21.55
CA LEU A 10 -53.79 -6.02 -21.52
C LEU A 10 -53.74 -5.48 -20.09
N ALA A 11 -53.67 -4.15 -19.96
CA ALA A 11 -53.69 -3.47 -18.66
C ALA A 11 -54.97 -3.81 -17.88
N ASN A 12 -54.81 -4.27 -16.65
CA ASN A 12 -55.90 -4.51 -15.70
C ASN A 12 -56.00 -3.32 -14.74
N THR A 13 -57.21 -2.79 -14.58
CA THR A 13 -57.50 -1.58 -13.79
C THR A 13 -58.26 -1.88 -12.50
N HIS A 14 -58.40 -3.15 -12.12
CA HIS A 14 -59.08 -3.50 -10.87
C HIS A 14 -58.33 -2.93 -9.67
N THR A 15 -59.10 -2.41 -8.73
CA THR A 15 -58.58 -1.79 -7.50
C THR A 15 -58.44 -2.78 -6.35
N GLY A 16 -59.03 -3.98 -6.49
CA GLY A 16 -58.79 -5.11 -5.59
C GLY A 16 -57.37 -5.65 -5.72
N GLY A 17 -56.86 -6.27 -4.65
CA GLY A 17 -55.57 -6.96 -4.69
C GLY A 17 -55.57 -8.17 -5.62
N THR A 18 -54.39 -8.58 -6.10
CA THR A 18 -54.19 -9.77 -6.93
C THR A 18 -53.58 -10.91 -6.11
N ALA A 19 -54.32 -12.02 -5.98
CA ALA A 19 -53.89 -13.20 -5.23
C ALA A 19 -53.58 -14.40 -6.14
N ILE A 20 -52.34 -14.87 -6.09
CA ILE A 20 -51.85 -16.06 -6.77
C ILE A 20 -51.70 -17.17 -5.72
N ASN A 21 -52.76 -17.97 -5.57
CA ASN A 21 -52.81 -19.01 -4.53
C ASN A 21 -52.12 -20.31 -4.95
N ALA A 22 -52.05 -20.57 -6.25
CA ALA A 22 -51.34 -21.67 -6.90
C ALA A 22 -51.19 -21.33 -8.40
N GLY A 23 -50.44 -22.16 -9.14
CA GLY A 23 -50.31 -22.06 -10.59
C GLY A 23 -49.52 -20.84 -11.06
N THR A 24 -49.61 -20.51 -12.34
CA THR A 24 -48.83 -19.43 -12.95
C THR A 24 -49.73 -18.27 -13.37
N LEU A 25 -49.45 -17.06 -12.89
CA LEU A 25 -49.93 -15.81 -13.49
C LEU A 25 -48.82 -15.24 -14.36
N ARG A 26 -49.00 -15.28 -15.68
CA ARG A 26 -48.05 -14.77 -16.65
C ARG A 26 -48.51 -13.44 -17.24
N LEU A 27 -47.59 -12.51 -17.41
CA LEU A 27 -47.83 -11.23 -18.06
C LEU A 27 -47.38 -11.26 -19.53
N SER A 28 -47.93 -10.38 -20.35
CA SER A 28 -47.51 -10.19 -21.75
C SER A 28 -48.05 -8.85 -22.26
N GLY A 29 -47.46 -8.31 -23.32
CA GLY A 29 -47.91 -7.04 -23.89
C GLY A 29 -47.93 -5.91 -22.86
N SER A 30 -49.12 -5.35 -22.61
CA SER A 30 -49.35 -4.27 -21.62
C SER A 30 -49.96 -4.78 -20.30
N GLY A 31 -49.88 -6.08 -20.03
CA GLY A 31 -50.45 -6.74 -18.86
C GLY A 31 -50.00 -6.14 -17.52
N THR A 32 -50.94 -5.59 -16.74
CA THR A 32 -50.69 -5.12 -15.36
C THR A 32 -51.41 -5.99 -14.33
N LEU A 33 -50.95 -5.97 -13.07
CA LEU A 33 -51.54 -6.76 -11.96
C LEU A 33 -52.68 -6.03 -11.23
N GLY A 34 -53.19 -4.95 -11.81
CA GLY A 34 -54.23 -4.08 -11.24
C GLY A 34 -53.83 -2.62 -11.22
N ALA A 35 -54.67 -1.80 -10.58
CA ALA A 35 -54.39 -0.39 -10.34
C ALA A 35 -53.06 -0.22 -9.56
N ALA A 36 -52.36 0.89 -9.82
CA ALA A 36 -51.10 1.18 -9.15
C ALA A 36 -51.29 1.24 -7.62
N GLY A 37 -50.43 0.53 -6.88
CA GLY A 37 -50.51 0.44 -5.42
C GLY A 37 -51.43 -0.66 -4.87
N SER A 38 -52.19 -1.36 -5.73
CA SER A 38 -52.91 -2.58 -5.35
C SER A 38 -51.94 -3.65 -4.84
N THR A 39 -52.39 -4.41 -3.84
CA THR A 39 -51.57 -5.44 -3.21
C THR A 39 -51.47 -6.69 -4.07
N VAL A 40 -50.34 -7.37 -4.04
CA VAL A 40 -50.14 -8.69 -4.67
C VAL A 40 -49.70 -9.70 -3.61
N SER A 41 -50.32 -10.88 -3.59
CA SER A 41 -49.85 -12.02 -2.81
C SER A 41 -49.52 -13.19 -3.74
N VAL A 42 -48.39 -13.85 -3.47
CA VAL A 42 -47.95 -15.07 -4.15
C VAL A 42 -47.75 -16.12 -3.06
N SER A 43 -48.66 -17.08 -2.98
CA SER A 43 -48.62 -18.15 -1.99
C SER A 43 -47.75 -19.32 -2.48
N ALA A 44 -47.52 -20.31 -1.61
CA ALA A 44 -46.79 -21.52 -1.96
C ALA A 44 -47.36 -22.20 -3.23
N GLY A 45 -46.48 -22.52 -4.17
CA GLY A 45 -46.87 -23.12 -5.47
C GLY A 45 -47.46 -22.11 -6.47
N GLY A 46 -47.53 -20.83 -6.13
CA GLY A 46 -47.82 -19.74 -7.05
C GLY A 46 -46.57 -19.21 -7.74
N LEU A 47 -46.66 -18.96 -9.04
CA LEU A 47 -45.65 -18.29 -9.85
C LEU A 47 -46.22 -17.02 -10.46
N LEU A 48 -45.61 -15.88 -10.18
CA LEU A 48 -45.76 -14.67 -10.99
C LEU A 48 -44.66 -14.65 -12.05
N ASP A 49 -45.04 -14.87 -13.30
CA ASP A 49 -44.15 -14.80 -14.45
C ASP A 49 -44.26 -13.44 -15.14
N LEU A 50 -43.23 -12.61 -14.95
CA LEU A 50 -43.09 -11.30 -15.56
C LEU A 50 -43.00 -11.39 -17.09
N ASN A 51 -42.45 -12.48 -17.63
CA ASN A 51 -42.38 -12.76 -19.07
C ASN A 51 -42.09 -11.50 -19.94
N GLY A 52 -41.04 -10.78 -19.56
CA GLY A 52 -40.52 -9.62 -20.30
C GLY A 52 -41.17 -8.28 -19.96
N THR A 53 -42.10 -8.25 -19.00
CA THR A 53 -42.80 -7.02 -18.58
C THR A 53 -42.26 -6.47 -17.27
N ASN A 54 -42.21 -5.13 -17.17
CA ASN A 54 -41.80 -4.41 -15.95
C ASN A 54 -43.02 -4.12 -15.08
N GLN A 55 -42.94 -4.41 -13.78
CA GLN A 55 -44.07 -4.27 -12.87
C GLN A 55 -43.72 -3.47 -11.62
N SER A 56 -44.70 -2.75 -11.09
CA SER A 56 -44.63 -2.12 -9.76
C SER A 56 -45.62 -2.80 -8.84
N ILE A 57 -45.14 -3.38 -7.74
CA ILE A 57 -45.91 -4.31 -6.90
C ILE A 57 -45.80 -3.93 -5.42
N LYS A 58 -46.92 -3.95 -4.71
CA LYS A 58 -46.95 -3.94 -3.24
C LYS A 58 -47.25 -5.33 -2.71
N PHE A 59 -46.24 -6.04 -2.23
CA PHE A 59 -46.46 -7.38 -1.69
C PHE A 59 -47.29 -7.35 -0.40
N THR A 60 -48.17 -8.34 -0.23
CA THR A 60 -48.88 -8.64 1.03
C THR A 60 -48.71 -10.13 1.33
N ALA A 61 -48.82 -10.51 2.60
CA ALA A 61 -48.59 -11.87 3.05
C ALA A 61 -49.45 -12.87 2.27
N GLY A 62 -48.81 -13.85 1.62
CA GLY A 62 -49.44 -15.07 1.11
C GLY A 62 -49.33 -16.20 2.13
N THR A 63 -49.94 -17.34 1.85
CA THR A 63 -49.76 -18.57 2.64
C THR A 63 -48.60 -19.37 2.05
N GLY A 64 -47.38 -19.18 2.57
CA GLY A 64 -46.15 -19.89 2.14
C GLY A 64 -45.35 -19.19 1.03
N ILE A 65 -44.26 -19.82 0.56
CA ILE A 65 -43.25 -19.20 -0.33
C ILE A 65 -43.67 -19.26 -1.80
N GLY A 66 -44.11 -18.14 -2.37
CA GLY A 66 -44.35 -17.99 -3.81
C GLY A 66 -43.11 -17.57 -4.60
N THR A 67 -43.14 -17.71 -5.93
CA THR A 67 -42.01 -17.33 -6.81
C THR A 67 -42.38 -16.20 -7.75
N VAL A 68 -41.46 -15.26 -7.96
CA VAL A 68 -41.50 -14.29 -9.07
C VAL A 68 -40.33 -14.57 -10.00
N ALA A 69 -40.60 -14.63 -11.31
CA ALA A 69 -39.57 -14.93 -12.31
C ALA A 69 -39.84 -14.23 -13.64
N ASN A 70 -38.87 -14.25 -14.55
CA ASN A 70 -38.99 -13.76 -15.92
C ASN A 70 -38.72 -14.88 -16.93
N ASN A 71 -39.77 -15.53 -17.45
CA ASN A 71 -39.61 -16.62 -18.42
C ASN A 71 -39.70 -16.16 -19.89
N SER A 72 -39.34 -14.92 -20.21
CA SER A 72 -39.38 -14.37 -21.58
C SER A 72 -38.34 -14.91 -22.57
N GLY A 73 -37.50 -15.86 -22.16
CA GLY A 73 -36.41 -16.38 -23.01
C GLY A 73 -35.20 -15.46 -23.19
N SER A 74 -35.33 -14.16 -22.97
CA SER A 74 -34.24 -13.17 -23.02
C SER A 74 -34.64 -11.83 -22.36
N GLY A 75 -33.69 -10.92 -22.17
CA GLY A 75 -33.94 -9.58 -21.62
C GLY A 75 -34.02 -9.53 -20.09
N THR A 76 -34.23 -8.34 -19.54
CA THR A 76 -34.36 -8.11 -18.09
C THR A 76 -35.71 -7.47 -17.80
N SER A 77 -36.50 -8.09 -16.92
CA SER A 77 -37.74 -7.52 -16.40
C SER A 77 -37.46 -6.81 -15.08
N THR A 78 -37.96 -5.59 -14.93
CA THR A 78 -37.79 -4.78 -13.72
C THR A 78 -38.99 -4.92 -12.80
N LEU A 79 -38.74 -5.37 -11.58
CA LEU A 79 -39.71 -5.45 -10.50
C LEU A 79 -39.47 -4.30 -9.51
N THR A 80 -40.35 -3.31 -9.49
CA THR A 80 -40.34 -2.21 -8.53
C THR A 80 -41.18 -2.59 -7.31
N LEU A 81 -40.55 -2.58 -6.14
CA LEU A 81 -41.18 -2.99 -4.88
C LEU A 81 -41.74 -1.77 -4.17
N THR A 82 -43.06 -1.60 -4.11
CA THR A 82 -43.70 -0.43 -3.49
C THR A 82 -44.33 -0.78 -2.14
N GLY A 83 -44.23 0.13 -1.16
CA GLY A 83 -44.86 0.00 0.16
C GLY A 83 -43.88 -0.03 1.33
N THR A 84 -44.36 0.34 2.53
CA THR A 84 -43.53 0.56 3.72
C THR A 84 -43.27 -0.69 4.56
N ALA A 85 -43.93 -1.81 4.26
CA ALA A 85 -43.78 -3.03 5.03
C ALA A 85 -42.53 -3.78 4.57
N THR A 86 -41.71 -4.20 5.54
CA THR A 86 -40.71 -5.27 5.39
C THR A 86 -41.22 -6.30 4.41
N ILE A 87 -40.45 -6.72 3.41
CA ILE A 87 -40.86 -7.89 2.62
C ILE A 87 -40.99 -9.06 3.60
N ASN A 88 -42.26 -9.29 3.95
CA ASN A 88 -42.82 -10.25 4.87
C ASN A 88 -41.93 -11.47 5.05
N GLY A 89 -41.42 -11.66 6.27
CA GLY A 89 -40.37 -12.63 6.60
C GLY A 89 -40.61 -14.01 6.02
N GLY A 90 -39.98 -14.31 4.86
CA GLY A 90 -40.01 -15.64 4.27
C GLY A 90 -40.96 -15.89 3.10
N LEU A 91 -41.82 -14.96 2.66
CA LEU A 91 -42.99 -15.37 1.84
C LEU A 91 -42.86 -15.33 0.30
N VAL A 92 -41.86 -14.67 -0.29
CA VAL A 92 -41.66 -14.66 -1.76
C VAL A 92 -40.19 -14.78 -2.10
N THR A 93 -39.85 -15.61 -3.09
CA THR A 93 -38.52 -15.72 -3.70
C THR A 93 -38.54 -15.09 -5.09
N ILE A 94 -37.56 -14.25 -5.39
CA ILE A 94 -37.35 -13.67 -6.71
C ILE A 94 -36.18 -14.42 -7.37
N SER A 95 -36.45 -14.97 -8.55
CA SER A 95 -35.50 -15.73 -9.38
C SER A 95 -35.46 -15.15 -10.79
N ASP A 96 -34.37 -15.37 -11.52
CA ASP A 96 -34.30 -14.91 -12.92
C ASP A 96 -35.37 -15.60 -13.79
N PHE A 97 -35.46 -16.92 -13.69
CA PHE A 97 -36.42 -17.74 -14.44
C PHE A 97 -36.72 -19.03 -13.67
N THR A 98 -37.83 -19.68 -14.00
CA THR A 98 -38.19 -21.04 -13.53
C THR A 98 -38.19 -22.05 -14.67
N THR A 99 -38.10 -21.58 -15.92
CA THR A 99 -38.05 -22.41 -17.13
C THR A 99 -36.99 -21.88 -18.09
N THR A 100 -36.33 -22.77 -18.84
CA THR A 100 -35.34 -22.39 -19.85
C THR A 100 -35.92 -22.45 -21.27
N PRO A 101 -35.52 -21.54 -22.17
CA PRO A 101 -34.69 -20.35 -21.93
C PRO A 101 -35.44 -19.29 -21.09
N GLY A 102 -34.72 -18.52 -20.28
CA GLY A 102 -35.29 -17.53 -19.35
C GLY A 102 -34.59 -16.18 -19.42
N GLY A 103 -35.28 -15.11 -19.01
CA GLY A 103 -34.72 -13.76 -18.88
C GLY A 103 -34.17 -13.50 -17.46
N LYS A 104 -33.69 -12.29 -17.22
CA LYS A 104 -33.26 -11.83 -15.89
C LYS A 104 -34.36 -11.06 -15.17
N VAL A 105 -34.28 -11.00 -13.85
CA VAL A 105 -35.06 -10.06 -13.03
C VAL A 105 -34.12 -9.03 -12.41
N ALA A 106 -34.45 -7.75 -12.58
CA ALA A 106 -33.86 -6.65 -11.83
C ALA A 106 -34.87 -6.10 -10.83
N VAL A 107 -34.40 -5.65 -9.67
CA VAL A 107 -35.25 -5.16 -8.59
C VAL A 107 -34.98 -3.68 -8.34
N VAL A 108 -36.04 -2.89 -8.16
CA VAL A 108 -35.95 -1.47 -7.78
C VAL A 108 -36.64 -1.28 -6.43
N ILE A 109 -35.92 -0.66 -5.50
CA ILE A 109 -36.39 -0.29 -4.17
C ILE A 109 -36.61 1.24 -4.17
N PRO A 110 -37.84 1.73 -4.27
CA PRO A 110 -38.18 3.15 -4.21
C PRO A 110 -38.06 3.68 -2.78
N ALA A 111 -38.08 5.01 -2.62
CA ALA A 111 -38.00 5.68 -1.32
C ALA A 111 -38.99 5.12 -0.29
N ASN A 112 -38.64 5.21 1.00
CA ASN A 112 -39.48 4.76 2.13
C ASN A 112 -39.87 3.27 2.11
N THR A 113 -39.10 2.43 1.40
CA THR A 113 -39.33 0.98 1.30
C THR A 113 -38.17 0.22 1.95
N GLN A 114 -38.45 -0.93 2.58
CA GLN A 114 -37.49 -1.73 3.36
C GLN A 114 -37.55 -3.22 2.96
N PRO A 115 -36.92 -3.68 1.87
CA PRO A 115 -37.26 -4.98 1.34
C PRO A 115 -36.07 -5.95 1.34
N LEU A 116 -36.41 -7.24 1.46
CA LEU A 116 -35.62 -8.44 1.15
C LEU A 116 -34.93 -9.10 2.34
N SER A 117 -35.60 -10.10 2.92
CA SER A 117 -35.06 -10.97 3.99
C SER A 117 -34.98 -12.44 3.57
N ASN A 118 -35.02 -12.76 2.26
CA ASN A 118 -35.07 -14.13 1.75
C ASN A 118 -33.90 -14.41 0.82
N LEU A 119 -33.60 -15.69 0.59
CA LEU A 119 -32.62 -16.10 -0.40
C LEU A 119 -33.15 -15.84 -1.82
N ASN A 120 -32.76 -14.73 -2.42
CA ASN A 120 -33.10 -14.41 -3.80
C ASN A 120 -31.98 -14.87 -4.75
N THR A 121 -32.34 -15.26 -5.97
CA THR A 121 -31.37 -15.80 -6.96
C THR A 121 -31.26 -14.98 -8.24
N TYR A 122 -32.08 -13.93 -8.39
CA TYR A 122 -32.03 -13.05 -9.56
C TYR A 122 -30.66 -12.39 -9.75
N SER A 123 -30.25 -12.19 -11.01
CA SER A 123 -28.94 -11.65 -11.38
C SER A 123 -29.00 -10.30 -12.09
N GLY A 124 -30.19 -9.77 -12.39
CA GLY A 124 -30.38 -8.47 -13.05
C GLY A 124 -29.96 -7.26 -12.22
N GLY A 125 -29.69 -7.45 -10.92
CA GLY A 125 -29.22 -6.40 -10.00
C GLY A 125 -30.35 -5.76 -9.19
N THR A 126 -29.96 -4.97 -8.19
CA THR A 126 -30.85 -4.28 -7.26
C THR A 126 -30.53 -2.80 -7.26
N THR A 127 -31.47 -1.93 -7.62
CA THR A 127 -31.31 -0.48 -7.49
C THR A 127 -32.01 0.01 -6.22
N VAL A 128 -31.29 0.73 -5.37
CA VAL A 128 -31.82 1.37 -4.15
C VAL A 128 -31.94 2.86 -4.42
N ASN A 129 -33.18 3.33 -4.56
CA ASN A 129 -33.46 4.72 -4.84
C ASN A 129 -33.19 5.58 -3.60
N ALA A 130 -32.84 6.84 -3.82
CA ALA A 130 -32.59 7.77 -2.74
C ALA A 130 -33.80 7.86 -1.78
N GLY A 131 -33.52 7.91 -0.48
CA GLY A 131 -34.54 7.83 0.57
C GLY A 131 -35.03 6.41 0.88
N ALA A 132 -34.46 5.37 0.25
CA ALA A 132 -34.72 3.97 0.58
C ALA A 132 -33.54 3.32 1.31
N PHE A 133 -33.82 2.25 2.05
CA PHE A 133 -32.78 1.42 2.64
C PHE A 133 -32.99 -0.05 2.27
N LEU A 134 -31.87 -0.75 2.08
CA LEU A 134 -31.80 -2.19 1.89
C LEU A 134 -31.06 -2.79 3.08
N TYR A 135 -31.68 -3.72 3.80
CA TYR A 135 -31.08 -4.40 4.95
C TYR A 135 -30.71 -5.84 4.57
N LEU A 136 -29.42 -6.18 4.64
CA LEU A 136 -28.91 -7.53 4.41
C LEU A 136 -28.44 -8.14 5.73
N LEU A 137 -29.29 -8.99 6.30
CA LEU A 137 -29.05 -9.70 7.56
C LEU A 137 -28.03 -10.84 7.37
N ALA A 138 -27.29 -11.18 8.43
CA ALA A 138 -26.37 -12.33 8.46
C ALA A 138 -27.00 -13.64 7.97
N SER A 139 -28.27 -13.89 8.31
CA SER A 139 -28.99 -15.11 7.93
C SER A 139 -29.34 -15.18 6.45
N THR A 140 -29.35 -14.04 5.75
CA THR A 140 -29.78 -13.94 4.35
C THR A 140 -28.87 -13.01 3.53
N PRO A 141 -27.58 -13.36 3.36
CA PRO A 141 -26.60 -12.48 2.71
C PRO A 141 -26.93 -12.22 1.23
N ASN A 142 -27.66 -13.12 0.56
CA ASN A 142 -28.11 -12.95 -0.83
C ASN A 142 -29.55 -12.37 -0.92
N GLY A 143 -29.97 -11.59 0.09
CA GLY A 143 -31.24 -10.86 0.07
C GLY A 143 -31.42 -10.03 -1.20
N ALA A 144 -30.34 -9.45 -1.73
CA ALA A 144 -30.35 -8.62 -2.93
C ALA A 144 -30.16 -9.38 -4.26
N GLY A 145 -30.32 -10.70 -4.26
CA GLY A 145 -29.96 -11.54 -5.40
C GLY A 145 -28.45 -11.66 -5.58
N THR A 146 -28.00 -12.01 -6.78
CA THR A 146 -26.58 -12.21 -7.13
C THR A 146 -26.01 -11.06 -7.99
N GLY A 147 -26.87 -10.17 -8.49
CA GLY A 147 -26.47 -9.04 -9.32
C GLY A 147 -25.85 -7.88 -8.53
N THR A 148 -25.47 -6.80 -9.24
CA THR A 148 -24.90 -5.60 -8.61
C THR A 148 -25.98 -4.84 -7.83
N ILE A 149 -25.62 -4.32 -6.65
CA ILE A 149 -26.43 -3.38 -5.86
C ILE A 149 -26.02 -1.96 -6.25
N ASN A 150 -26.94 -1.18 -6.81
CA ASN A 150 -26.73 0.20 -7.21
C ASN A 150 -27.43 1.17 -6.25
N LEU A 151 -26.66 1.98 -5.54
CA LEU A 151 -27.13 2.95 -4.55
C LEU A 151 -27.22 4.36 -5.16
N THR A 152 -28.36 5.01 -5.06
CA THR A 152 -28.55 6.34 -5.66
C THR A 152 -28.67 7.44 -4.59
N ALA A 153 -28.21 8.64 -4.92
CA ALA A 153 -28.36 9.81 -4.05
C ALA A 153 -29.31 10.82 -4.68
N LEU A 154 -30.04 11.58 -3.86
CA LEU A 154 -30.55 12.87 -4.29
C LEU A 154 -29.34 13.80 -4.48
N GLY A 155 -29.42 14.74 -5.42
CA GLY A 155 -28.35 15.71 -5.67
C GLY A 155 -27.85 16.39 -4.38
N ALA A 156 -26.63 16.94 -4.43
CA ALA A 156 -25.96 17.54 -3.29
C ALA A 156 -26.90 18.47 -2.48
N GLY A 157 -27.16 18.14 -1.20
CA GLY A 157 -27.98 18.94 -0.28
C GLY A 157 -29.25 18.28 0.26
N GLY A 158 -29.65 17.09 -0.19
CA GLY A 158 -30.80 16.36 0.36
C GLY A 158 -30.44 15.45 1.55
N SER A 159 -31.12 15.58 2.69
CA SER A 159 -30.90 14.78 3.91
C SER A 159 -31.36 13.31 3.85
N THR A 160 -31.61 12.73 2.67
CA THR A 160 -32.14 11.35 2.53
C THR A 160 -31.48 10.60 1.37
N SER A 161 -30.16 10.35 1.40
CA SER A 161 -29.55 9.43 0.41
C SER A 161 -29.98 7.98 0.67
N SER A 162 -29.90 7.11 -0.35
CA SER A 162 -30.17 5.68 -0.16
C SER A 162 -29.14 5.04 0.77
N GLY A 163 -29.50 4.00 1.52
CA GLY A 163 -28.56 3.25 2.37
C GLY A 163 -28.59 1.74 2.13
N LEU A 164 -27.42 1.12 2.10
CA LEU A 164 -27.27 -0.32 2.30
C LEU A 164 -26.85 -0.56 3.76
N VAL A 165 -27.63 -1.36 4.48
CA VAL A 165 -27.30 -1.79 5.83
C VAL A 165 -26.92 -3.26 5.81
N VAL A 166 -25.72 -3.58 6.27
CA VAL A 166 -25.20 -4.96 6.36
C VAL A 166 -25.03 -5.38 7.82
N ASP A 167 -25.43 -6.58 8.19
CA ASP A 167 -25.32 -7.11 9.56
C ASP A 167 -24.83 -8.57 9.57
N GLY A 168 -23.70 -8.85 8.95
CA GLY A 168 -23.26 -10.22 8.66
C GLY A 168 -21.80 -10.35 8.29
N VAL A 169 -21.39 -11.60 8.03
CA VAL A 169 -19.98 -11.98 7.90
C VAL A 169 -19.46 -11.85 6.47
N SER A 170 -20.29 -12.05 5.44
CA SER A 170 -19.84 -12.04 4.04
C SER A 170 -20.90 -11.54 3.06
N TYR A 171 -20.48 -10.69 2.12
CA TYR A 171 -21.34 -10.05 1.10
C TYR A 171 -20.75 -10.18 -0.31
N PRO A 172 -21.38 -10.98 -1.20
CA PRO A 172 -20.84 -11.28 -2.52
C PRO A 172 -21.20 -10.29 -3.63
N ASN A 173 -22.24 -9.47 -3.45
CA ASN A 173 -22.66 -8.53 -4.47
C ASN A 173 -21.63 -7.41 -4.68
N ASN A 174 -21.43 -7.03 -5.94
CA ASN A 174 -20.81 -5.73 -6.22
C ASN A 174 -21.76 -4.63 -5.72
N ILE A 175 -21.20 -3.57 -5.15
CA ILE A 175 -21.95 -2.41 -4.64
C ILE A 175 -21.41 -1.16 -5.33
N THR A 176 -22.30 -0.36 -5.93
CA THR A 176 -21.92 0.84 -6.67
C THR A 176 -22.78 2.05 -6.30
N GLY A 177 -22.33 3.25 -6.68
CA GLY A 177 -23.16 4.45 -6.69
C GLY A 177 -22.90 5.41 -5.51
N ALA A 178 -23.83 6.32 -5.25
CA ALA A 178 -23.63 7.49 -4.39
C ALA A 178 -24.32 7.41 -3.02
N GLY A 179 -25.07 6.34 -2.74
CA GLY A 179 -25.68 6.12 -1.43
C GLY A 179 -24.69 5.64 -0.37
N TYR A 180 -25.14 5.61 0.88
CA TYR A 180 -24.34 5.19 2.03
C TYR A 180 -24.28 3.67 2.14
N VAL A 181 -23.16 3.17 2.65
CA VAL A 181 -23.05 1.78 3.15
C VAL A 181 -22.81 1.83 4.65
N HIS A 182 -23.62 1.12 5.43
CA HIS A 182 -23.55 1.08 6.89
C HIS A 182 -23.51 -0.36 7.35
N ASN A 183 -22.58 -0.71 8.21
CA ASN A 183 -22.58 -2.00 8.88
C ASN A 183 -23.24 -1.88 10.25
N ASN A 184 -24.33 -2.62 10.46
CA ASN A 184 -25.11 -2.70 11.67
C ASN A 184 -24.79 -3.93 12.55
N SER A 185 -23.64 -4.59 12.35
CA SER A 185 -23.18 -5.65 13.25
C SER A 185 -22.81 -5.12 14.62
N ASN A 186 -23.32 -5.79 15.66
CA ASN A 186 -23.05 -5.48 17.06
C ASN A 186 -21.96 -6.42 17.58
N SER A 187 -20.79 -5.89 17.89
CA SER A 187 -19.73 -6.64 18.56
C SER A 187 -19.88 -6.49 20.07
N GLY A 188 -20.66 -7.37 20.70
CA GLY A 188 -20.53 -7.56 22.15
C GLY A 188 -19.15 -8.18 22.43
N SER A 189 -18.13 -7.38 22.77
CA SER A 189 -16.75 -7.76 23.16
C SER A 189 -15.92 -8.70 22.27
N THR A 190 -16.49 -9.47 21.34
CA THR A 190 -15.78 -10.37 20.40
C THR A 190 -15.53 -9.66 19.07
N ALA A 191 -14.35 -9.86 18.49
CA ALA A 191 -14.01 -9.28 17.18
C ALA A 191 -14.96 -9.81 16.09
N VAL A 192 -15.63 -8.91 15.38
CA VAL A 192 -16.54 -9.24 14.26
C VAL A 192 -15.88 -8.81 12.96
N THR A 193 -15.74 -9.74 12.01
CA THR A 193 -15.32 -9.42 10.64
C THR A 193 -16.53 -9.39 9.73
N THR A 194 -16.69 -8.30 8.98
CA THR A 194 -17.60 -8.22 7.84
C THR A 194 -16.79 -8.15 6.56
N THR A 195 -16.93 -9.17 5.72
CA THR A 195 -16.16 -9.35 4.49
C THR A 195 -17.00 -8.99 3.27
N PHE A 196 -16.48 -8.14 2.40
CA PHE A 196 -17.04 -7.86 1.08
C PHE A 196 -16.23 -8.62 0.04
N THR A 197 -16.82 -9.68 -0.53
CA THR A 197 -16.21 -10.47 -1.60
C THR A 197 -16.62 -9.96 -2.98
N GLY A 198 -17.73 -9.23 -3.08
CA GLY A 198 -17.99 -8.33 -4.20
C GLY A 198 -17.20 -7.02 -4.07
N ASN A 199 -16.99 -6.32 -5.19
CA ASN A 199 -16.31 -5.03 -5.16
C ASN A 199 -17.24 -3.91 -4.68
N ILE A 200 -16.66 -2.92 -4.01
CA ILE A 200 -17.38 -1.71 -3.58
C ILE A 200 -16.82 -0.52 -4.35
N ASN A 201 -17.63 0.12 -5.19
CA ASN A 201 -17.30 1.32 -5.94
C ASN A 201 -18.31 2.42 -5.64
N THR A 202 -18.14 3.08 -4.49
CA THR A 202 -19.09 4.07 -3.97
C THR A 202 -18.48 5.45 -3.78
N SER A 203 -19.25 6.47 -4.12
CA SER A 203 -18.94 7.88 -3.84
C SER A 203 -19.68 8.41 -2.59
N GLY A 204 -20.67 7.66 -2.12
CA GLY A 204 -21.35 7.93 -0.86
C GLY A 204 -20.49 7.53 0.35
N PRO A 205 -20.80 8.07 1.55
CA PRO A 205 -20.04 7.73 2.75
C PRO A 205 -20.18 6.27 3.17
N PHE A 206 -19.08 5.72 3.68
CA PHE A 206 -19.02 4.38 4.26
C PHE A 206 -18.96 4.50 5.78
N ILE A 207 -20.04 4.11 6.45
CA ILE A 207 -20.26 4.36 7.87
C ILE A 207 -19.76 3.15 8.67
N PHE A 208 -18.79 3.41 9.54
CA PHE A 208 -18.35 2.44 10.54
C PHE A 208 -19.17 2.61 11.81
N ARG A 209 -19.49 1.48 12.44
CA ARG A 209 -20.05 1.49 13.78
C ARG A 209 -18.99 1.77 14.83
N ALA A 210 -19.40 2.44 15.90
CA ALA A 210 -18.61 2.52 17.11
C ALA A 210 -18.59 1.15 17.81
N GLY A 211 -17.42 0.74 18.26
CA GLY A 211 -17.19 -0.58 18.85
C GLY A 211 -15.77 -1.05 18.61
N THR A 212 -15.10 -1.54 19.64
CA THR A 212 -13.75 -2.09 19.53
C THR A 212 -13.80 -3.47 18.87
N GLY A 213 -12.96 -3.70 17.86
CA GLY A 213 -12.76 -5.04 17.28
C GLY A 213 -13.59 -5.37 16.02
N ILE A 214 -14.31 -4.41 15.44
CA ILE A 214 -14.95 -4.61 14.12
C ILE A 214 -13.91 -4.46 13.01
N VAL A 215 -13.81 -5.46 12.13
CA VAL A 215 -12.95 -5.46 10.94
C VAL A 215 -13.82 -5.46 9.68
N TYR A 216 -13.63 -4.44 8.85
CA TYR A 216 -14.22 -4.32 7.52
C TYR A 216 -13.22 -4.86 6.51
N ASP A 217 -13.43 -6.09 6.05
CA ASP A 217 -12.54 -6.78 5.12
C ASP A 217 -13.00 -6.60 3.67
N PHE A 218 -12.21 -5.91 2.87
CA PHE A 218 -12.44 -5.74 1.44
C PHE A 218 -11.65 -6.82 0.70
N ALA A 219 -12.20 -8.02 0.60
CA ALA A 219 -11.60 -9.09 -0.20
C ALA A 219 -11.69 -8.74 -1.70
N GLY A 220 -12.88 -8.30 -2.14
CA GLY A 220 -13.19 -8.05 -3.54
C GLY A 220 -13.12 -9.31 -4.40
N ASN A 221 -13.47 -9.17 -5.68
CA ASN A 221 -13.53 -10.29 -6.63
C ASN A 221 -12.27 -10.38 -7.53
N GLY A 222 -11.15 -9.83 -7.07
CA GLY A 222 -9.89 -9.77 -7.82
C GLY A 222 -9.74 -8.52 -8.72
N THR A 223 -10.74 -7.64 -8.79
CA THR A 223 -10.64 -6.36 -9.51
C THR A 223 -10.71 -5.15 -8.55
N THR A 224 -11.11 -3.97 -9.02
CA THR A 224 -10.98 -2.71 -8.25
C THR A 224 -12.24 -2.36 -7.46
N SER A 225 -12.03 -2.02 -6.18
CA SER A 225 -12.96 -1.32 -5.30
C SER A 225 -12.45 0.11 -5.06
N THR A 226 -13.35 1.08 -5.02
CA THR A 226 -13.06 2.51 -4.79
C THR A 226 -14.06 3.09 -3.80
N LEU A 227 -13.57 3.63 -2.69
CA LEU A 227 -14.36 4.38 -1.71
C LEU A 227 -13.92 5.85 -1.78
N SER A 228 -14.76 6.66 -2.44
CA SER A 228 -14.51 8.11 -2.62
C SER A 228 -15.27 8.99 -1.63
N GLY A 229 -16.27 8.45 -0.95
CA GLY A 229 -16.98 9.14 0.12
C GLY A 229 -16.20 9.17 1.44
N VAL A 230 -16.79 9.82 2.44
CA VAL A 230 -16.21 9.85 3.80
C VAL A 230 -16.30 8.46 4.44
N ILE A 231 -15.19 7.93 4.94
CA ILE A 231 -15.16 6.66 5.69
C ILE A 231 -15.13 6.94 7.18
N GLY A 232 -15.94 6.24 7.98
CA GLY A 232 -15.97 6.41 9.43
C GLY A 232 -16.69 7.67 9.90
N SER A 233 -17.62 8.21 9.09
CA SER A 233 -18.43 9.38 9.45
C SER A 233 -19.29 9.14 10.69
N THR A 234 -19.35 10.14 11.59
CA THR A 234 -20.23 10.19 12.76
C THR A 234 -21.57 10.85 12.47
N THR A 235 -21.90 11.09 11.20
CA THR A 235 -23.22 11.61 10.78
C THR A 235 -24.29 10.62 11.20
N SER A 236 -24.80 10.87 12.41
CA SER A 236 -25.79 10.12 13.16
C SER A 236 -26.81 9.39 12.30
N MET A 237 -26.95 8.10 12.55
CA MET A 237 -28.24 7.65 13.08
C MET A 237 -28.19 7.28 14.57
N VAL A 238 -27.02 7.05 15.20
CA VAL A 238 -26.93 7.01 16.68
C VAL A 238 -25.52 7.36 17.17
N ASN A 239 -25.43 8.45 17.94
CA ASN A 239 -24.34 8.84 18.86
C ASN A 239 -22.99 9.24 18.23
N GLY A 240 -22.50 10.45 18.55
CA GLY A 240 -21.25 11.05 18.07
C GLY A 240 -19.96 10.34 18.54
N ALA A 241 -19.88 9.03 18.32
CA ALA A 241 -18.79 8.17 18.70
C ALA A 241 -17.72 8.12 17.61
N VAL A 242 -16.46 8.05 18.05
CA VAL A 242 -15.29 7.91 17.16
C VAL A 242 -15.42 6.59 16.38
N ALA A 243 -15.25 6.63 15.05
CA ALA A 243 -15.29 5.43 14.21
C ALA A 243 -14.07 4.54 14.45
N THR A 244 -14.14 3.63 15.43
CA THR A 244 -13.03 2.75 15.86
C THR A 244 -12.84 1.49 14.99
N GLY A 245 -13.63 1.31 13.94
CA GLY A 245 -13.52 0.17 13.02
C GLY A 245 -12.17 0.08 12.31
N SER A 246 -11.69 -1.14 12.09
CA SER A 246 -10.45 -1.42 11.36
C SER A 246 -10.73 -1.83 9.91
N ILE A 247 -9.85 -1.49 8.99
CA ILE A 247 -9.91 -1.92 7.59
C ILE A 247 -8.95 -3.08 7.37
N ARG A 248 -9.42 -4.13 6.69
CA ARG A 248 -8.56 -5.18 6.14
C ARG A 248 -8.75 -5.28 4.64
N LYS A 249 -7.66 -5.53 3.92
CA LYS A 249 -7.62 -5.76 2.48
C LYS A 249 -6.97 -7.12 2.25
N SER A 250 -7.78 -8.16 2.03
CA SER A 250 -7.33 -9.56 2.00
C SER A 250 -7.22 -10.20 0.62
N GLY A 251 -8.05 -9.81 -0.35
CA GLY A 251 -8.06 -10.44 -1.67
C GLY A 251 -7.06 -9.85 -2.67
N THR A 252 -6.97 -10.39 -3.88
CA THR A 252 -5.93 -10.06 -4.87
C THR A 252 -6.13 -8.74 -5.61
N GLY A 253 -7.34 -8.17 -5.56
CA GLY A 253 -7.70 -6.93 -6.28
C GLY A 253 -7.10 -5.65 -5.70
N THR A 254 -7.62 -4.50 -6.12
CA THR A 254 -7.21 -3.17 -5.62
C THR A 254 -8.33 -2.54 -4.80
N LEU A 255 -8.01 -1.95 -3.65
CA LEU A 255 -8.90 -1.06 -2.90
C LEU A 255 -8.33 0.35 -2.95
N THR A 256 -9.11 1.34 -3.39
CA THR A 256 -8.70 2.76 -3.40
C THR A 256 -9.50 3.55 -2.38
N LEU A 257 -8.82 4.23 -1.46
CA LEU A 257 -9.41 5.17 -0.50
C LEU A 257 -9.06 6.61 -0.95
N SER A 258 -9.99 7.25 -1.66
CA SER A 258 -9.81 8.58 -2.25
C SER A 258 -10.54 9.70 -1.50
N GLY A 259 -11.52 9.36 -0.68
CA GLY A 259 -12.24 10.32 0.16
C GLY A 259 -11.54 10.66 1.49
N ALA A 260 -12.22 11.41 2.35
CA ALA A 260 -11.78 11.61 3.73
C ALA A 260 -11.98 10.34 4.56
N ASN A 261 -10.99 9.94 5.34
CA ASN A 261 -10.98 8.75 6.16
C ASN A 261 -10.90 9.16 7.64
N LEU A 262 -11.99 8.99 8.37
CA LEU A 262 -12.13 9.41 9.78
C LEU A 262 -12.02 8.23 10.76
N TYR A 263 -11.85 7.00 10.25
CA TYR A 263 -11.70 5.83 11.10
C TYR A 263 -10.37 5.87 11.88
N THR A 264 -10.42 5.40 13.13
CA THR A 264 -9.27 5.39 14.05
C THR A 264 -8.73 3.98 14.32
N GLY A 265 -9.40 2.94 13.83
CA GLY A 265 -8.89 1.56 13.89
C GLY A 265 -7.68 1.33 12.99
N SER A 266 -7.14 0.11 13.06
CA SER A 266 -5.97 -0.29 12.27
C SER A 266 -6.31 -0.50 10.80
N THR A 267 -5.29 -0.45 9.95
CA THR A 267 -5.38 -0.81 8.52
C THR A 267 -4.45 -1.99 8.24
N THR A 268 -4.97 -3.07 7.67
CA THR A 268 -4.19 -4.27 7.35
C THR A 268 -4.30 -4.60 5.87
N VAL A 269 -3.17 -4.68 5.17
CA VAL A 269 -3.08 -5.12 3.78
C VAL A 269 -2.48 -6.52 3.77
N SER A 270 -3.35 -7.52 3.80
CA SER A 270 -2.96 -8.94 3.76
C SER A 270 -2.75 -9.42 2.33
N GLY A 271 -3.44 -8.85 1.34
CA GLY A 271 -3.32 -9.26 -0.06
C GLY A 271 -3.68 -8.15 -1.05
N GLY A 272 -3.14 -8.26 -2.27
CA GLY A 272 -3.40 -7.31 -3.35
C GLY A 272 -2.90 -5.90 -3.04
N ILE A 273 -3.62 -4.89 -3.53
CA ILE A 273 -3.19 -3.49 -3.47
C ILE A 273 -4.19 -2.63 -2.66
N LEU A 274 -3.69 -1.78 -1.79
CA LEU A 274 -4.40 -0.65 -1.17
C LEU A 274 -3.81 0.67 -1.68
N ASN A 275 -4.60 1.47 -2.38
CA ASN A 275 -4.23 2.80 -2.85
C ASN A 275 -4.79 3.87 -1.90
N LEU A 276 -3.93 4.79 -1.47
CA LEU A 276 -4.27 5.92 -0.62
C LEU A 276 -4.04 7.23 -1.39
N THR A 277 -5.14 7.94 -1.66
CA THR A 277 -5.13 9.25 -2.32
C THR A 277 -5.93 10.32 -1.57
N GLY A 278 -6.80 9.90 -0.65
CA GLY A 278 -7.56 10.79 0.23
C GLY A 278 -6.78 11.22 1.48
N ASN A 279 -7.48 11.70 2.51
CA ASN A 279 -6.85 12.13 3.77
C ASN A 279 -7.28 11.22 4.94
N ARG A 280 -6.39 10.97 5.91
CA ARG A 280 -6.70 10.34 7.22
C ARG A 280 -6.04 11.14 8.34
N THR A 281 -6.67 12.22 8.79
CA THR A 281 -6.03 13.17 9.72
C THR A 281 -6.38 12.93 11.20
N ALA A 282 -7.28 12.00 11.53
CA ALA A 282 -7.54 11.64 12.92
C ALA A 282 -6.40 10.82 13.53
N ALA A 283 -6.32 10.77 14.87
CA ALA A 283 -5.45 9.83 15.58
C ALA A 283 -5.89 8.40 15.24
N ALA A 284 -5.07 7.70 14.46
CA ALA A 284 -5.51 6.47 13.83
C ALA A 284 -4.53 5.32 14.06
N GLY A 285 -5.06 4.10 14.04
CA GLY A 285 -4.36 2.89 14.40
C GLY A 285 -3.21 2.53 13.46
N ALA A 286 -2.51 1.45 13.81
CA ALA A 286 -1.36 0.95 13.07
C ALA A 286 -1.72 0.56 11.62
N ILE A 287 -0.72 0.62 10.74
CA ILE A 287 -0.80 0.06 9.38
C ILE A 287 0.08 -1.20 9.34
N SER A 288 -0.45 -2.30 8.83
CA SER A 288 0.31 -3.54 8.63
C SER A 288 0.20 -4.00 7.19
N VAL A 289 1.33 -4.28 6.52
CA VAL A 289 1.38 -4.65 5.10
C VAL A 289 2.13 -5.98 4.96
N GLY A 290 1.53 -6.94 4.25
CA GLY A 290 2.09 -8.29 4.09
C GLY A 290 2.19 -9.02 5.43
N ASN A 291 1.05 -9.19 6.11
CA ASN A 291 0.98 -9.69 7.49
C ASN A 291 0.74 -11.21 7.61
N LEU A 292 0.56 -11.94 6.50
CA LEU A 292 0.32 -13.39 6.50
C LEU A 292 1.45 -14.11 5.74
N ASN A 293 1.81 -15.32 6.17
CA ASN A 293 2.80 -16.14 5.47
C ASN A 293 2.35 -16.42 4.02
N GLY A 294 3.28 -16.33 3.06
CA GLY A 294 3.02 -16.52 1.63
C GLY A 294 2.16 -15.44 0.98
N SER A 295 1.74 -14.41 1.72
CA SER A 295 0.92 -13.32 1.19
C SER A 295 1.77 -12.17 0.67
N THR A 296 1.27 -11.49 -0.37
CA THR A 296 1.85 -10.24 -0.86
C THR A 296 0.83 -9.12 -0.69
N GLY A 297 1.13 -8.18 0.21
CA GLY A 297 0.35 -6.96 0.42
C GLY A 297 1.11 -5.75 -0.12
N THR A 298 0.42 -4.89 -0.86
CA THR A 298 0.99 -3.64 -1.39
C THR A 298 0.18 -2.43 -0.94
N LEU A 299 0.84 -1.43 -0.39
CA LEU A 299 0.28 -0.13 -0.04
C LEU A 299 0.87 0.95 -0.95
N ASN A 300 0.05 1.65 -1.72
CA ASN A 300 0.47 2.80 -2.51
C ASN A 300 -0.03 4.09 -1.86
N VAL A 301 0.86 5.07 -1.69
CA VAL A 301 0.54 6.42 -1.20
C VAL A 301 0.98 7.41 -2.28
N SER A 302 0.02 8.03 -2.95
CA SER A 302 0.31 8.94 -4.06
C SER A 302 -0.19 10.37 -3.84
N ASN A 303 -1.10 10.59 -2.89
CA ASN A 303 -1.54 11.93 -2.50
C ASN A 303 -2.09 11.95 -1.06
N GLY A 304 -2.48 13.13 -0.58
CA GLY A 304 -3.18 13.33 0.68
C GLY A 304 -2.29 13.27 1.92
N THR A 305 -2.89 13.44 3.09
CA THR A 305 -2.21 13.43 4.40
C THR A 305 -2.77 12.35 5.30
N PHE A 306 -1.90 11.46 5.78
CA PHE A 306 -2.23 10.32 6.62
C PHE A 306 -1.47 10.38 7.94
N GLN A 307 -2.22 10.40 9.05
CA GLN A 307 -1.71 10.15 10.38
C GLN A 307 -1.96 8.68 10.75
N THR A 308 -0.95 8.04 11.32
CA THR A 308 -1.00 6.63 11.67
C THR A 308 -0.19 6.32 12.92
N GLY A 309 -0.59 5.25 13.61
CA GLY A 309 0.27 4.54 14.53
C GLY A 309 1.42 3.85 13.79
N THR A 310 2.11 2.93 14.47
CA THR A 310 3.19 2.12 13.87
C THR A 310 2.82 1.56 12.50
N VAL A 311 3.72 1.70 11.54
CA VAL A 311 3.62 1.07 10.22
C VAL A 311 4.54 -0.13 10.20
N SER A 312 4.01 -1.32 9.96
CA SER A 312 4.79 -2.57 9.84
C SER A 312 4.67 -3.12 8.42
N VAL A 313 5.80 -3.33 7.75
CA VAL A 313 5.89 -3.78 6.35
C VAL A 313 6.65 -5.09 6.31
N GLY A 314 6.06 -6.12 5.69
CA GLY A 314 6.56 -7.49 5.83
C GLY A 314 6.32 -8.01 7.25
N ALA A 315 5.13 -7.74 7.79
CA ALA A 315 4.77 -8.04 9.18
C ALA A 315 4.46 -9.53 9.44
N GLY A 316 4.30 -10.34 8.39
CA GLY A 316 4.09 -11.78 8.50
C GLY A 316 5.39 -12.55 8.70
N ASN A 317 5.27 -13.87 8.86
CA ASN A 317 6.43 -14.76 8.97
C ASN A 317 6.79 -15.39 7.61
N GLY A 318 8.04 -15.84 7.46
CA GLY A 318 8.48 -16.65 6.32
C GLY A 318 8.49 -15.87 5.00
N THR A 319 7.71 -16.30 4.00
CA THR A 319 7.71 -15.70 2.65
C THR A 319 6.73 -14.53 2.49
N ALA A 320 6.15 -14.03 3.59
CA ALA A 320 5.31 -12.85 3.58
C ALA A 320 6.05 -11.65 2.93
N LEU A 321 5.40 -10.95 2.00
CA LEU A 321 5.97 -9.80 1.31
C LEU A 321 5.08 -8.57 1.51
N GLY A 322 5.61 -7.58 2.20
CA GLY A 322 4.99 -6.26 2.32
C GLY A 322 5.72 -5.24 1.44
N ILE A 323 4.97 -4.50 0.62
CA ILE A 323 5.51 -3.46 -0.25
C ILE A 323 4.77 -2.16 0.04
N VAL A 324 5.50 -1.08 0.29
CA VAL A 324 4.94 0.28 0.34
C VAL A 324 5.57 1.10 -0.78
N ASN A 325 4.75 1.70 -1.65
CA ASN A 325 5.19 2.65 -2.65
C ASN A 325 4.62 4.03 -2.34
N GLN A 326 5.47 4.93 -1.87
CA GLN A 326 5.14 6.33 -1.64
C GLN A 326 5.72 7.19 -2.76
N SER A 327 4.84 7.58 -3.70
CA SER A 327 5.17 8.47 -4.82
C SER A 327 4.69 9.91 -4.60
N GLY A 328 3.94 10.16 -3.54
CA GLY A 328 3.40 11.47 -3.18
C GLY A 328 2.78 11.48 -1.78
N GLY A 329 2.01 12.52 -1.47
CA GLY A 329 1.32 12.69 -0.19
C GLY A 329 2.25 12.77 1.03
N THR A 330 1.65 12.74 2.23
CA THR A 330 2.35 12.79 3.52
C THR A 330 1.88 11.65 4.41
N LEU A 331 2.81 10.85 4.93
CA LEU A 331 2.56 9.83 5.95
C LEU A 331 3.27 10.23 7.26
N THR A 332 2.52 10.38 8.34
CA THR A 332 3.02 10.87 9.64
C THR A 332 2.81 9.83 10.74
N LEU A 333 3.89 9.43 11.40
CA LEU A 333 3.94 8.47 12.51
C LEU A 333 4.32 9.17 13.83
N THR A 334 3.43 9.99 14.37
CA THR A 334 3.69 10.73 15.61
C THR A 334 3.73 9.80 16.81
N GLY A 335 4.85 9.73 17.53
CA GLY A 335 5.05 8.84 18.66
C GLY A 335 5.17 7.36 18.29
N ASN A 336 5.43 7.05 17.02
CA ASN A 336 5.34 5.71 16.46
C ASN A 336 6.53 5.38 15.54
N GLN A 337 6.61 4.12 15.10
CA GLN A 337 7.74 3.61 14.31
C GLN A 337 7.31 3.13 12.94
N LEU A 338 8.20 3.26 11.95
CA LEU A 338 8.16 2.44 10.75
C LEU A 338 9.02 1.19 10.97
N LEU A 339 8.45 0.01 10.75
CA LEU A 339 9.08 -1.29 10.93
C LEU A 339 9.08 -2.03 9.59
N LEU A 340 10.24 -2.44 9.11
CA LEU A 340 10.37 -3.31 7.94
C LEU A 340 10.92 -4.67 8.38
N GLY A 341 10.34 -5.75 7.85
CA GLY A 341 10.73 -7.13 8.17
C GLY A 341 10.55 -7.49 9.65
N ASN A 342 9.54 -6.91 10.30
CA ASN A 342 9.24 -7.13 11.72
C ASN A 342 8.30 -8.33 11.90
N GLY A 343 8.82 -9.54 11.64
CA GLY A 343 8.05 -10.80 11.69
C GLY A 343 7.05 -10.89 12.85
N GLY A 344 5.94 -11.59 12.63
CA GLY A 344 4.88 -11.77 13.61
C GLY A 344 5.35 -12.50 14.86
N SER A 345 4.82 -12.10 16.02
CA SER A 345 5.22 -12.61 17.34
C SER A 345 4.67 -14.00 17.69
N THR A 346 4.01 -14.72 16.77
CA THR A 346 3.24 -15.94 17.09
C THR A 346 3.41 -17.07 16.07
N GLY A 347 3.55 -18.31 16.54
CA GLY A 347 3.54 -19.55 15.74
C GLY A 347 4.91 -20.20 15.51
N ALA A 348 4.96 -21.35 14.81
CA ALA A 348 6.19 -22.12 14.54
C ALA A 348 7.24 -21.39 13.66
N LEU A 349 6.87 -20.23 13.12
CA LEU A 349 7.75 -19.35 12.35
C LEU A 349 8.04 -18.03 13.10
N ALA A 350 7.71 -17.95 14.40
CA ALA A 350 8.08 -16.83 15.24
C ALA A 350 9.60 -16.69 15.23
N GLY A 351 10.09 -15.50 14.86
CA GLY A 351 11.51 -15.22 14.68
C GLY A 351 11.93 -15.13 13.21
N ASN A 352 11.26 -15.78 12.25
CA ASN A 352 11.55 -15.60 10.81
C ASN A 352 10.72 -14.44 10.24
N GLY A 353 11.30 -13.25 10.24
CA GLY A 353 10.80 -12.02 9.62
C GLY A 353 10.35 -12.22 8.18
N GLY A 354 9.24 -11.58 7.82
CA GLY A 354 8.85 -11.43 6.42
C GLY A 354 9.73 -10.42 5.68
N ASN A 355 9.45 -10.26 4.40
CA ASN A 355 10.16 -9.36 3.51
C ASN A 355 9.44 -8.00 3.44
N GLY A 356 10.08 -6.94 3.90
CA GLY A 356 9.52 -5.58 3.90
C GLY A 356 10.26 -4.64 2.96
N THR A 357 9.55 -4.05 2.01
CA THR A 357 10.10 -3.05 1.08
C THR A 357 9.34 -1.74 1.18
N TYR A 358 10.04 -0.62 1.38
CA TYR A 358 9.48 0.73 1.35
C TYR A 358 10.19 1.56 0.29
N GLN A 359 9.44 1.99 -0.73
CA GLN A 359 9.90 2.85 -1.82
C GLN A 359 9.39 4.27 -1.57
N LEU A 360 10.27 5.18 -1.19
CA LEU A 360 9.98 6.61 -1.04
C LEU A 360 10.54 7.35 -2.27
N SER A 361 9.74 7.45 -3.33
CA SER A 361 10.10 8.11 -4.60
C SER A 361 9.53 9.53 -4.76
N GLY A 362 8.56 9.89 -3.91
CA GLY A 362 7.96 11.21 -3.83
C GLY A 362 7.18 11.40 -2.52
N GLY A 363 6.72 12.61 -2.23
CA GLY A 363 5.99 12.89 -0.99
C GLY A 363 6.88 12.93 0.26
N THR A 364 6.27 12.94 1.44
CA THR A 364 6.96 13.04 2.74
C THR A 364 6.58 11.92 3.69
N LEU A 365 7.58 11.25 4.27
CA LEU A 365 7.42 10.32 5.39
C LEU A 365 7.97 11.01 6.64
N THR A 366 7.12 11.26 7.64
CA THR A 366 7.53 11.86 8.92
C THR A 366 7.41 10.84 10.04
N ALA A 367 8.51 10.52 10.73
CA ALA A 367 8.49 9.68 11.93
C ALA A 367 9.00 10.45 13.15
N THR A 368 8.14 10.57 14.17
CA THR A 368 8.49 11.19 15.46
C THR A 368 8.54 10.08 16.51
N ALA A 369 9.74 9.72 16.96
CA ALA A 369 9.96 8.55 17.78
C ALA A 369 9.44 8.69 19.22
N VAL A 370 9.09 7.56 19.82
CA VAL A 370 9.15 7.34 21.28
C VAL A 370 10.40 6.50 21.54
N ALA A 371 11.23 6.91 22.51
CA ALA A 371 12.44 6.19 22.92
C ALA A 371 13.41 5.89 21.75
N ASN A 372 13.75 6.91 20.96
CA ASN A 372 14.78 6.89 19.89
C ASN A 372 14.47 6.03 18.65
N ARG A 373 13.31 5.40 18.54
CA ARG A 373 13.01 4.47 17.44
C ARG A 373 12.10 5.14 16.41
N GLY A 374 12.64 5.58 15.27
CA GLY A 374 11.89 6.26 14.19
C GLY A 374 11.58 5.33 13.01
N VAL A 375 12.59 4.92 12.27
CA VAL A 375 12.48 3.92 11.18
C VAL A 375 13.40 2.76 11.53
N MET A 376 12.91 1.53 11.44
CA MET A 376 13.64 0.31 11.75
C MET A 376 13.49 -0.71 10.64
N LEU A 377 14.61 -1.15 10.08
CA LEU A 377 14.67 -2.21 9.07
C LEU A 377 15.20 -3.50 9.72
N GLY A 378 14.69 -4.68 9.37
CA GLY A 378 15.23 -5.97 9.86
C GLY A 378 15.14 -6.11 11.39
N THR A 379 13.91 -6.19 11.92
CA THR A 379 13.69 -6.20 13.38
C THR A 379 13.87 -7.58 14.01
N ASN A 380 13.57 -8.65 13.25
CA ASN A 380 13.62 -10.07 13.66
C ASN A 380 14.43 -10.90 12.63
N ASP A 381 14.85 -12.11 13.00
CA ASP A 381 15.74 -12.99 12.20
C ASP A 381 15.14 -13.37 10.83
N GLY A 382 15.95 -13.76 9.85
CA GLY A 382 15.47 -14.39 8.61
C GLY A 382 14.65 -13.55 7.61
N GLY A 383 14.29 -12.30 7.93
CA GLY A 383 13.57 -11.39 7.02
C GLY A 383 14.48 -10.48 6.20
N THR A 384 14.05 -10.11 5.00
CA THR A 384 14.71 -9.06 4.20
C THR A 384 14.03 -7.71 4.40
N SER A 385 14.80 -6.63 4.49
CA SER A 385 14.26 -5.28 4.64
C SER A 385 14.96 -4.29 3.73
N THR A 386 14.18 -3.60 2.91
CA THR A 386 14.66 -2.65 1.92
C THR A 386 13.96 -1.31 2.10
N PHE A 387 14.72 -0.25 2.31
CA PHE A 387 14.22 1.13 2.24
C PHE A 387 14.95 1.87 1.13
N ASN A 388 14.20 2.33 0.14
CA ASN A 388 14.73 3.06 -1.02
C ASN A 388 14.23 4.50 -1.01
N LEU A 389 15.14 5.46 -0.91
CA LEU A 389 14.87 6.89 -1.07
C LEU A 389 15.32 7.33 -2.47
N SER A 390 14.41 7.91 -3.25
CA SER A 390 14.67 8.33 -4.63
C SER A 390 13.75 9.49 -5.06
N GLY A 391 13.96 10.01 -6.26
CA GLY A 391 13.09 11.04 -6.85
C GLY A 391 12.96 12.29 -5.97
N THR A 392 11.72 12.68 -5.68
CA THR A 392 11.37 13.81 -4.80
C THR A 392 10.97 13.37 -3.39
N GLY A 393 11.23 12.11 -3.04
CA GLY A 393 10.90 11.57 -1.73
C GLY A 393 11.63 12.32 -0.62
N ASN A 394 10.92 12.58 0.48
CA ASN A 394 11.46 13.30 1.64
C ASN A 394 11.23 12.48 2.92
N LEU A 395 12.32 11.99 3.53
CA LEU A 395 12.26 11.34 4.83
C LEU A 395 12.58 12.36 5.93
N VAL A 396 11.60 12.60 6.80
CA VAL A 396 11.71 13.53 7.93
C VAL A 396 11.71 12.75 9.23
N LEU A 397 12.84 12.80 9.94
CA LEU A 397 13.00 12.25 11.27
C LEU A 397 13.15 13.43 12.24
N THR A 398 12.20 13.58 13.16
CA THR A 398 12.18 14.72 14.10
C THR A 398 12.48 14.27 15.53
N GLY A 399 12.94 15.21 16.37
CA GLY A 399 13.30 14.93 17.76
C GLY A 399 14.46 13.92 17.85
N VAL A 400 14.30 12.89 18.68
CA VAL A 400 15.30 11.83 18.90
C VAL A 400 15.18 10.66 17.91
N SER A 401 14.38 10.79 16.84
CA SER A 401 14.14 9.70 15.88
C SER A 401 15.41 9.23 15.18
N GLN A 402 15.67 7.92 15.27
CA GLN A 402 16.75 7.26 14.53
C GLN A 402 16.22 6.51 13.31
N LEU A 403 17.00 6.47 12.23
CA LEU A 403 16.91 5.45 11.18
C LEU A 403 17.86 4.31 11.59
N MET A 404 17.28 3.26 12.12
CA MET A 404 17.99 2.03 12.44
C MET A 404 17.74 1.01 11.33
N VAL A 405 18.78 0.35 10.91
CA VAL A 405 18.74 -0.79 10.02
C VAL A 405 19.39 -1.91 10.83
N GLY A 406 18.71 -3.04 11.01
CA GLY A 406 18.93 -4.03 12.07
C GLY A 406 18.72 -3.45 13.48
N ARG A 407 17.86 -4.08 14.30
CA ARG A 407 17.59 -3.61 15.67
C ARG A 407 18.82 -3.81 16.57
N SER A 408 19.37 -2.75 17.17
CA SER A 408 20.36 -2.89 18.26
C SER A 408 19.64 -3.01 19.59
N ASP A 409 19.71 -4.17 20.24
CA ASP A 409 19.38 -4.30 21.68
C ASP A 409 20.54 -3.86 22.57
N SER A 410 21.67 -3.47 21.96
CA SER A 410 22.80 -2.85 22.67
C SER A 410 22.52 -1.36 22.88
N PRO A 411 22.61 -0.85 24.12
CA PRO A 411 22.24 0.52 24.47
C PRO A 411 23.20 1.51 23.83
N VAL A 412 22.78 2.16 22.73
CA VAL A 412 23.49 3.32 22.18
C VAL A 412 22.79 4.60 22.63
N ILE A 413 23.61 5.49 23.15
CA ILE A 413 23.33 6.60 24.07
C ILE A 413 22.46 7.68 23.43
N ASN A 414 21.50 8.16 24.24
CA ASN A 414 20.66 9.35 24.05
C ASN A 414 21.42 10.56 23.50
N THR A 415 21.22 10.89 22.22
CA THR A 415 21.53 12.21 21.66
C THR A 415 20.43 12.65 20.68
N THR A 416 20.21 13.96 20.60
CA THR A 416 18.97 14.63 20.17
C THR A 416 18.73 14.73 18.66
N ASN A 417 19.25 13.79 17.85
CA ASN A 417 19.60 14.06 16.45
C ASN A 417 19.33 12.87 15.50
N VAL A 418 19.16 13.13 14.20
CA VAL A 418 18.98 12.10 13.15
C VAL A 418 20.21 11.19 13.14
N ILE A 419 20.02 9.96 13.61
CA ILE A 419 21.02 8.90 13.72
C ILE A 419 20.79 7.89 12.61
N LEU A 420 21.81 7.66 11.78
CA LEU A 420 21.87 6.49 10.91
C LEU A 420 22.57 5.37 11.68
N SER A 421 21.89 4.27 11.95
CA SER A 421 22.51 3.03 12.44
C SER A 421 22.22 1.94 11.44
N ILE A 422 23.22 1.16 11.02
CA ILE A 422 22.97 0.00 10.15
C ILE A 422 23.40 -1.31 10.84
N GLY A 423 22.80 -2.44 10.43
CA GLY A 423 22.84 -3.79 10.99
C GLY A 423 22.91 -3.99 12.51
N GLY A 424 21.92 -3.65 13.33
CA GLY A 424 21.87 -4.14 14.73
C GLY A 424 21.35 -5.57 14.91
N ALA A 425 21.79 -6.24 16.00
CA ALA A 425 21.26 -7.52 16.46
C ALA A 425 20.52 -7.41 17.81
N ALA A 426 19.42 -8.16 17.92
CA ALA A 426 19.00 -8.74 19.19
C ALA A 426 20.08 -9.75 19.62
N ALA A 427 20.31 -9.94 20.91
CA ALA A 427 21.45 -10.72 21.45
C ALA A 427 21.62 -12.20 20.96
N ALA A 428 20.76 -12.69 20.05
CA ALA A 428 20.83 -14.02 19.42
C ALA A 428 20.61 -14.04 17.89
N ALA A 429 20.45 -12.88 17.23
CA ALA A 429 20.12 -12.80 15.80
C ALA A 429 21.32 -13.12 14.88
N THR A 430 21.16 -14.03 13.93
CA THR A 430 22.17 -14.35 12.89
C THR A 430 21.60 -14.17 11.47
N GLY A 431 22.42 -13.70 10.53
CA GLY A 431 22.06 -13.68 9.09
C GLY A 431 21.22 -12.49 8.60
N LEU A 432 21.28 -11.33 9.24
CA LEU A 432 20.52 -10.14 8.82
C LEU A 432 21.12 -9.52 7.54
N ASN A 433 20.30 -9.39 6.48
CA ASN A 433 20.65 -8.69 5.24
C ASN A 433 19.92 -7.35 5.17
N SER A 434 20.69 -6.27 5.10
CA SER A 434 20.20 -4.91 5.26
C SER A 434 20.71 -4.01 4.16
N THR A 435 19.82 -3.43 3.37
CA THR A 435 20.17 -2.50 2.28
C THR A 435 19.52 -1.14 2.49
N PHE A 436 20.36 -0.10 2.49
CA PHE A 436 19.94 1.30 2.47
C PHE A 436 20.42 1.94 1.17
N SER A 437 19.51 2.40 0.32
CA SER A 437 19.85 3.03 -0.96
C SER A 437 19.29 4.45 -1.05
N VAL A 438 20.15 5.39 -1.41
CA VAL A 438 19.79 6.78 -1.74
C VAL A 438 20.27 7.06 -3.16
N THR A 439 19.34 7.19 -4.11
CA THR A 439 19.67 7.40 -5.54
C THR A 439 19.16 8.72 -6.11
N GLY A 440 18.45 9.50 -5.30
CA GLY A 440 17.95 10.84 -5.61
C GLY A 440 17.48 11.56 -4.34
N GLY A 441 17.20 12.85 -4.46
CA GLY A 441 16.77 13.69 -3.33
C GLY A 441 17.89 14.02 -2.35
N THR A 442 17.54 14.65 -1.23
CA THR A 442 18.49 15.03 -0.17
C THR A 442 18.37 14.09 1.02
N PHE A 443 19.48 13.61 1.57
CA PHE A 443 19.53 12.89 2.84
C PHE A 443 20.59 13.50 3.75
N SER A 444 20.26 13.81 5.00
CA SER A 444 21.26 14.25 5.97
C SER A 444 21.09 13.53 7.30
N ALA A 445 22.22 13.12 7.87
CA ALA A 445 22.29 12.64 9.24
C ALA A 445 23.19 13.58 10.04
N THR A 446 22.80 13.85 11.28
CA THR A 446 23.57 14.63 12.25
C THR A 446 24.42 13.73 13.17
N SER A 447 24.18 12.42 13.15
CA SER A 447 24.95 11.41 13.88
C SER A 447 24.96 10.07 13.12
N PHE A 448 26.08 9.33 13.18
CA PHE A 448 26.27 8.04 12.50
C PHE A 448 27.11 7.10 13.39
N PRO A 449 26.55 6.61 14.52
CA PRO A 449 27.31 5.88 15.54
C PRO A 449 27.62 4.42 15.17
N SER A 450 26.88 3.81 14.24
CA SER A 450 26.99 2.36 13.96
C SER A 450 26.66 1.98 12.51
N LEU A 451 27.38 1.01 11.94
CA LEU A 451 27.16 0.45 10.59
C LEU A 451 27.49 -1.06 10.54
N GLY A 452 26.65 -1.88 11.14
CA GLY A 452 26.75 -3.34 11.17
C GLY A 452 27.16 -3.81 12.56
N VAL A 453 26.33 -3.56 13.57
CA VAL A 453 26.55 -3.90 14.99
C VAL A 453 26.02 -5.28 15.43
N GLY A 454 25.45 -6.08 14.53
CA GLY A 454 25.05 -7.47 14.74
C GLY A 454 26.12 -8.48 14.33
N ASN A 455 25.92 -9.76 14.65
CA ASN A 455 26.83 -10.84 14.25
C ASN A 455 26.45 -11.43 12.89
N SER A 456 27.45 -11.73 12.05
CA SER A 456 27.29 -12.43 10.75
C SER A 456 26.23 -11.82 9.82
N GLY A 457 26.04 -10.49 9.85
CA GLY A 457 25.11 -9.78 8.97
C GLY A 457 25.77 -9.25 7.70
N THR A 458 24.97 -8.94 6.68
CA THR A 458 25.41 -8.21 5.48
C THR A 458 24.74 -6.85 5.43
N VAL A 459 25.55 -5.82 5.36
CA VAL A 459 25.13 -4.43 5.29
C VAL A 459 25.57 -3.84 3.95
N THR A 460 24.61 -3.28 3.20
CA THR A 460 24.88 -2.59 1.95
C THR A 460 24.32 -1.17 1.98
N MET A 461 25.17 -0.19 1.73
CA MET A 461 24.77 1.19 1.45
C MET A 461 25.01 1.52 -0.02
N ASN A 462 24.02 2.08 -0.69
CA ASN A 462 24.17 2.57 -2.07
C ASN A 462 23.91 4.08 -2.12
N ILE A 463 24.86 4.83 -2.67
CA ILE A 463 24.72 6.25 -3.00
C ILE A 463 24.83 6.37 -4.52
N GLY A 464 23.83 6.95 -5.18
CA GLY A 464 23.84 7.01 -6.64
C GLY A 464 22.97 8.10 -7.24
N GLY A 465 22.89 8.10 -8.57
CA GLY A 465 22.03 9.00 -9.34
C GLY A 465 22.26 10.48 -9.01
N SER A 466 21.19 11.17 -8.59
CA SER A 466 21.19 12.60 -8.25
C SER A 466 21.16 12.87 -6.75
N ALA A 467 21.40 11.86 -5.92
CA ALA A 467 21.35 12.00 -4.46
C ALA A 467 22.30 13.12 -3.96
N ASP A 468 21.87 13.92 -2.98
CA ASP A 468 22.73 14.81 -2.20
C ASP A 468 22.69 14.37 -0.74
N VAL A 469 23.78 13.74 -0.30
CA VAL A 469 23.87 13.03 0.98
C VAL A 469 24.88 13.75 1.88
N THR A 470 24.44 14.23 3.04
CA THR A 470 25.31 14.86 4.06
C THR A 470 25.42 13.99 5.31
N LEU A 471 26.58 13.39 5.57
CA LEU A 471 26.77 12.44 6.70
C LEU A 471 27.94 12.83 7.60
N PRO A 472 27.91 12.45 8.89
CA PRO A 472 29.11 12.38 9.72
C PRO A 472 30.08 11.32 9.18
N ALA A 473 31.26 11.24 9.78
CA ALA A 473 32.22 10.17 9.50
C ALA A 473 31.59 8.78 9.69
N PHE A 474 31.95 7.84 8.82
CA PHE A 474 31.46 6.48 8.87
C PHE A 474 32.03 5.77 10.09
N PRO A 475 31.19 5.10 10.90
CA PRO A 475 31.66 4.36 12.07
C PRO A 475 32.47 3.15 11.62
N THR A 476 33.51 2.80 12.38
CA THR A 476 34.44 1.70 12.07
C THR A 476 34.14 0.40 12.85
N ALA A 477 33.45 0.48 13.98
CA ALA A 477 33.13 -0.68 14.82
C ALA A 477 32.04 -1.55 14.18
N ARG A 478 32.34 -2.83 13.92
CA ARG A 478 31.42 -3.84 13.38
C ARG A 478 31.19 -4.96 14.40
N GLY A 479 30.03 -5.60 14.36
CA GLY A 479 29.79 -6.86 15.06
C GLY A 479 30.54 -8.01 14.39
N SER A 480 30.78 -9.07 15.15
CA SER A 480 31.64 -10.19 14.71
C SER A 480 31.08 -10.87 13.46
N GLY A 481 31.91 -11.05 12.42
CA GLY A 481 31.50 -11.69 11.16
C GLY A 481 30.61 -10.84 10.25
N THR A 482 30.29 -9.59 10.61
CA THR A 482 29.47 -8.71 9.78
C THR A 482 30.26 -8.07 8.65
N THR A 483 29.67 -8.05 7.46
CA THR A 483 30.19 -7.32 6.31
C THR A 483 29.46 -6.00 6.11
N ALA A 484 30.20 -4.94 5.78
CA ALA A 484 29.67 -3.63 5.49
C ALA A 484 30.27 -3.10 4.19
N THR A 485 29.42 -2.98 3.18
CA THR A 485 29.81 -2.54 1.84
C THR A 485 29.10 -1.24 1.50
N ILE A 486 29.83 -0.28 0.92
CA ILE A 486 29.25 0.89 0.26
C ILE A 486 29.48 0.81 -1.24
N SER A 487 28.52 1.24 -2.05
CA SER A 487 28.65 1.39 -3.49
C SER A 487 28.26 2.80 -3.92
N PHE A 488 29.08 3.40 -4.79
CA PHE A 488 28.85 4.70 -5.40
C PHE A 488 28.51 4.52 -6.88
N ASN A 489 27.39 5.08 -7.32
CA ASN A 489 26.94 5.04 -8.72
C ASN A 489 26.34 6.39 -9.12
N GLY A 490 27.10 7.45 -8.92
CA GLY A 490 26.66 8.84 -8.92
C GLY A 490 26.41 9.35 -7.51
N GLY A 491 25.54 10.37 -7.37
CA GLY A 491 25.22 11.01 -6.10
C GLY A 491 26.40 11.77 -5.48
N THR A 492 26.12 12.80 -4.68
CA THR A 492 27.10 13.58 -3.93
C THR A 492 27.10 13.15 -2.48
N LEU A 493 28.27 12.82 -1.94
CA LEU A 493 28.50 12.64 -0.51
C LEU A 493 29.25 13.85 0.04
N ARG A 494 28.62 14.58 0.96
CA ARG A 494 29.16 15.74 1.67
C ARG A 494 29.40 15.38 3.14
N PRO A 495 30.54 15.76 3.74
CA PRO A 495 30.73 15.57 5.16
C PRO A 495 29.86 16.53 5.97
N LEU A 496 29.44 16.13 7.16
CA LEU A 496 28.80 17.03 8.11
C LEU A 496 29.81 18.00 8.73
N ALA A 497 31.04 17.53 8.95
CA ALA A 497 32.17 18.28 9.48
C ALA A 497 33.49 17.62 9.03
N ALA A 498 34.61 18.34 9.18
CA ALA A 498 35.94 17.80 8.89
C ALA A 498 36.22 16.50 9.67
N SER A 499 36.92 15.54 9.04
CA SER A 499 37.26 14.25 9.67
C SER A 499 38.47 13.58 9.04
N THR A 500 39.46 13.21 9.86
CA THR A 500 40.67 12.50 9.42
C THR A 500 40.47 10.99 9.21
N THR A 501 39.26 10.48 9.46
CA THR A 501 38.89 9.06 9.28
C THR A 501 37.45 8.98 8.77
N TYR A 502 37.13 9.75 7.73
CA TYR A 502 35.76 9.95 7.27
C TYR A 502 35.13 8.69 6.68
N LEU A 503 35.89 7.90 5.93
CA LEU A 503 35.45 6.61 5.37
C LEU A 503 36.55 5.57 5.59
N GLY A 504 36.27 4.56 6.40
CA GLY A 504 37.25 3.55 6.83
C GLY A 504 36.60 2.33 7.48
N GLY A 505 37.35 1.22 7.55
CA GLY A 505 36.92 0.02 8.26
C GLY A 505 35.74 -0.73 7.61
N LEU A 506 35.51 -0.52 6.32
CA LEU A 506 34.49 -1.23 5.56
C LEU A 506 35.04 -2.53 4.97
N THR A 507 34.16 -3.47 4.68
CA THR A 507 34.51 -4.66 3.89
C THR A 507 34.91 -4.24 2.47
N ALA A 508 34.16 -3.32 1.87
CA ALA A 508 34.51 -2.72 0.58
C ALA A 508 33.81 -1.38 0.37
N ALA A 509 34.45 -0.52 -0.43
CA ALA A 509 33.83 0.67 -1.01
C ALA A 509 33.99 0.61 -2.54
N TYR A 510 32.90 0.31 -3.24
CA TYR A 510 32.91 0.11 -4.69
C TYR A 510 32.52 1.38 -5.44
N ILE A 511 33.22 1.65 -6.54
CA ILE A 511 32.91 2.67 -7.53
C ILE A 511 32.33 1.96 -8.76
N LYS A 512 31.06 2.25 -9.05
CA LYS A 512 30.32 1.76 -10.22
C LYS A 512 30.38 2.79 -11.35
N SER A 513 29.85 2.46 -12.52
CA SER A 513 29.96 3.29 -13.74
C SER A 513 29.51 4.75 -13.60
N GLY A 514 28.58 5.07 -12.69
CA GLY A 514 28.17 6.44 -12.37
C GLY A 514 29.20 7.25 -11.56
N GLY A 515 30.24 6.61 -11.02
CA GLY A 515 31.32 7.23 -10.25
C GLY A 515 30.96 7.56 -8.80
N ALA A 516 31.93 8.07 -8.05
CA ALA A 516 31.71 8.73 -6.75
C ALA A 516 31.91 10.23 -6.87
N ARG A 517 31.10 11.01 -6.13
CA ARG A 517 31.33 12.44 -5.96
C ARG A 517 31.42 12.80 -4.48
N PHE A 518 32.56 13.32 -4.08
CA PHE A 518 32.81 13.84 -2.73
C PHE A 518 32.86 15.36 -2.78
N ASP A 519 31.95 16.01 -2.07
CA ASP A 519 31.91 17.47 -1.92
C ASP A 519 32.43 17.84 -0.54
N THR A 520 33.62 18.41 -0.46
CA THR A 520 34.25 18.75 0.83
C THR A 520 33.90 20.15 1.32
N THR A 521 32.85 20.80 0.82
CA THR A 521 32.47 22.17 1.21
C THR A 521 32.36 22.35 2.74
N ASN A 522 31.92 21.33 3.47
CA ASN A 522 31.72 21.38 4.94
C ASN A 522 32.95 20.96 5.78
N GLY A 523 34.07 20.59 5.15
CA GLY A 523 35.31 20.28 5.87
C GLY A 523 36.23 19.34 5.12
N SER A 524 37.53 19.42 5.46
CA SER A 524 38.52 18.48 4.93
C SER A 524 38.29 17.07 5.47
N ILE A 525 38.41 16.07 4.60
CA ILE A 525 38.17 14.67 4.95
C ILE A 525 39.24 13.73 4.42
N THR A 526 39.48 12.63 5.15
CA THR A 526 40.37 11.55 4.73
C THR A 526 39.61 10.23 4.58
N LEU A 527 39.81 9.56 3.45
CA LEU A 527 39.33 8.20 3.21
C LEU A 527 40.47 7.23 3.45
N THR A 528 40.41 6.50 4.57
CA THR A 528 41.34 5.40 4.86
C THR A 528 40.93 4.11 4.16
N GLN A 529 39.66 4.02 3.76
CA GLN A 529 39.13 2.99 2.89
C GLN A 529 39.62 3.18 1.45
N GLY A 530 40.16 2.12 0.84
CA GLY A 530 40.44 2.10 -0.60
C GLY A 530 39.15 2.11 -1.43
N LEU A 531 39.09 2.97 -2.46
CA LEU A 531 37.98 3.02 -3.42
C LEU A 531 38.23 2.02 -4.56
N LEU A 532 37.39 0.99 -4.64
CA LEU A 532 37.62 -0.17 -5.49
C LEU A 532 36.77 -0.14 -6.76
N THR A 533 37.26 -0.72 -7.86
CA THR A 533 36.41 -1.02 -9.03
C THR A 533 35.35 -2.08 -8.67
N ASP A 534 34.10 -1.87 -9.09
CA ASP A 534 33.08 -2.90 -9.06
C ASP A 534 33.26 -3.90 -10.23
N VAL A 535 33.22 -5.20 -9.93
CA VAL A 535 33.44 -6.28 -10.92
C VAL A 535 32.29 -6.46 -11.92
N SER A 536 31.14 -5.82 -11.68
CA SER A 536 29.94 -5.89 -12.51
C SER A 536 29.57 -4.55 -13.15
N SER A 537 30.28 -3.47 -12.79
CA SER A 537 30.02 -2.10 -13.25
C SER A 537 31.33 -1.29 -13.30
N PHE A 538 32.04 -1.40 -14.42
CA PHE A 538 33.38 -0.83 -14.60
C PHE A 538 33.36 0.67 -14.96
N ASN A 539 34.56 1.27 -15.00
CA ASN A 539 34.84 2.60 -15.57
C ASN A 539 34.29 3.79 -14.77
N GLY A 540 33.86 3.54 -13.54
CA GLY A 540 33.48 4.60 -12.60
C GLY A 540 34.67 5.44 -12.15
N GLY A 541 34.48 6.77 -12.15
CA GLY A 541 35.49 7.75 -11.75
C GLY A 541 35.24 8.40 -10.38
N LEU A 542 36.07 9.37 -10.04
CA LEU A 542 35.97 10.18 -8.83
C LEU A 542 35.79 11.66 -9.19
N THR A 543 34.78 12.31 -8.64
CA THR A 543 34.67 13.77 -8.66
C THR A 543 34.92 14.33 -7.27
N LYS A 544 35.95 15.16 -7.13
CA LYS A 544 36.20 15.99 -5.96
C LYS A 544 35.62 17.38 -6.21
N ALA A 545 34.69 17.80 -5.35
CA ALA A 545 34.10 19.13 -5.32
C ALA A 545 34.32 19.80 -3.94
N GLY A 546 33.92 21.05 -3.81
CA GLY A 546 34.07 21.83 -2.58
C GLY A 546 35.49 22.38 -2.38
N THR A 547 35.61 23.37 -1.51
CA THR A 547 36.83 24.18 -1.33
C THR A 547 37.90 23.53 -0.46
N ASN A 548 37.55 22.54 0.36
CA ASN A 548 38.48 21.91 1.31
C ASN A 548 39.20 20.68 0.70
N THR A 549 40.03 20.00 1.49
CA THR A 549 40.83 18.86 1.05
C THR A 549 40.08 17.53 1.11
N LEU A 550 40.19 16.70 0.08
CA LEU A 550 39.90 15.27 0.12
C LEU A 550 41.23 14.52 0.10
N THR A 551 41.51 13.74 1.14
CA THR A 551 42.71 12.89 1.21
C THR A 551 42.34 11.44 0.95
N LEU A 552 42.97 10.83 -0.05
CA LEU A 552 42.91 9.39 -0.31
C LEU A 552 44.12 8.73 0.37
N ALA A 553 43.87 7.87 1.36
CA ALA A 553 44.91 7.19 2.14
C ALA A 553 44.92 5.67 1.93
N GLY A 554 43.94 5.10 1.22
CA GLY A 554 43.87 3.68 0.87
C GLY A 554 44.46 3.34 -0.50
N ILE A 555 44.37 2.06 -0.86
CA ILE A 555 44.65 1.57 -2.22
C ILE A 555 43.41 1.77 -3.09
N ASN A 556 43.49 2.67 -4.06
CA ASN A 556 42.35 3.02 -4.92
C ASN A 556 42.52 2.35 -6.29
N THR A 557 41.55 1.50 -6.66
CA THR A 557 41.60 0.67 -7.87
C THR A 557 40.51 0.97 -8.88
N TYR A 558 39.71 2.03 -8.68
CA TYR A 558 38.75 2.52 -9.67
C TYR A 558 39.46 2.93 -10.97
N THR A 559 38.81 2.71 -12.11
CA THR A 559 39.42 2.86 -13.43
C THR A 559 38.88 4.02 -14.25
N GLY A 560 37.92 4.80 -13.74
CA GLY A 560 37.43 6.01 -14.39
C GLY A 560 38.25 7.26 -14.04
N ASN A 561 37.98 8.35 -14.76
CA ASN A 561 38.64 9.64 -14.57
C ASN A 561 38.44 10.21 -13.16
N THR A 562 39.44 10.94 -12.68
CA THR A 562 39.35 11.78 -11.49
C THR A 562 39.23 13.25 -11.89
N LEU A 563 38.15 13.91 -11.50
CA LEU A 563 37.91 15.33 -11.71
C LEU A 563 38.01 16.10 -10.39
N VAL A 564 38.97 17.00 -10.27
CA VAL A 564 39.14 17.92 -9.13
C VAL A 564 38.56 19.28 -9.52
N SER A 565 37.27 19.44 -9.27
CA SER A 565 36.51 20.66 -9.61
C SER A 565 36.74 21.83 -8.63
N GLY A 566 37.35 21.58 -7.48
CA GLY A 566 37.67 22.61 -6.49
C GLY A 566 38.42 22.06 -5.28
N GLY A 567 39.07 22.96 -4.53
CA GLY A 567 39.88 22.62 -3.35
C GLY A 567 41.06 21.74 -3.71
N THR A 568 41.46 20.88 -2.77
CA THR A 568 42.62 19.98 -2.93
C THR A 568 42.21 18.51 -2.94
N LEU A 569 42.76 17.74 -3.87
CA LEU A 569 42.82 16.28 -3.77
C LEU A 569 44.24 15.88 -3.34
N ALA A 570 44.38 15.21 -2.20
CA ALA A 570 45.67 14.74 -1.70
C ALA A 570 45.73 13.20 -1.76
N LEU A 571 46.75 12.65 -2.39
CA LEU A 571 47.11 11.24 -2.28
C LEU A 571 48.15 11.11 -1.16
N ALA A 572 47.80 10.47 -0.05
CA ALA A 572 48.66 10.35 1.12
C ALA A 572 49.87 9.45 0.84
N ASP A 573 50.90 9.56 1.67
CA ASP A 573 52.07 8.67 1.62
C ASP A 573 51.64 7.19 1.72
N ASN A 574 52.26 6.32 0.93
CA ASN A 574 51.92 4.91 0.72
C ASN A 574 50.49 4.60 0.20
N ALA A 575 49.66 5.62 -0.03
CA ALA A 575 48.38 5.41 -0.72
C ALA A 575 48.63 5.13 -2.21
N GLN A 576 47.68 4.45 -2.86
CA GLN A 576 47.83 4.11 -4.27
C GLN A 576 46.67 4.64 -5.09
N LEU A 577 46.96 5.06 -6.31
CA LEU A 577 45.95 5.33 -7.33
C LEU A 577 46.26 4.55 -8.60
N LYS A 578 45.33 3.66 -8.98
CA LYS A 578 45.48 2.83 -10.18
C LYS A 578 45.22 3.65 -11.43
N PHE A 579 46.07 3.48 -12.44
CA PHE A 579 45.88 3.96 -13.80
C PHE A 579 45.81 2.77 -14.76
N VAL A 580 44.90 2.78 -15.73
CA VAL A 580 44.76 1.71 -16.72
C VAL A 580 44.95 2.26 -18.12
N LEU A 581 45.80 1.59 -18.89
CA LEU A 581 46.05 1.90 -20.31
C LEU A 581 45.05 1.17 -21.23
N GLY A 582 44.41 1.90 -22.16
CA GLY A 582 43.67 1.32 -23.30
C GLY A 582 42.14 1.21 -23.18
N ALA A 583 41.49 0.77 -24.27
CA ALA A 583 40.04 0.89 -24.55
C ALA A 583 39.10 0.06 -23.66
N ALA A 584 39.60 -0.97 -22.95
CA ALA A 584 38.79 -1.75 -22.01
C ALA A 584 38.20 -0.89 -20.86
N SER A 585 38.80 0.29 -20.61
CA SER A 585 38.35 1.28 -19.62
C SER A 585 37.38 2.34 -20.18
N GLY A 586 37.13 2.40 -21.49
CA GLY A 586 36.37 3.48 -22.14
C GLY A 586 37.05 4.86 -22.13
N SER A 587 38.12 5.05 -21.37
CA SER A 587 39.09 6.16 -21.42
C SER A 587 40.24 5.83 -20.49
N ASN A 588 41.47 6.03 -20.97
CA ASN A 588 42.64 6.28 -20.15
C ASN A 588 42.28 7.17 -18.95
N ASN A 589 42.34 6.66 -17.72
CA ASN A 589 41.93 7.46 -16.56
C ASN A 589 42.89 8.62 -16.27
N ARG A 590 42.37 9.83 -16.13
CA ARG A 590 43.17 11.05 -15.93
C ARG A 590 42.76 11.77 -14.65
N LEU A 591 43.69 12.50 -14.05
CA LEU A 591 43.42 13.50 -13.02
C LEU A 591 43.35 14.84 -13.71
N THR A 592 42.20 15.49 -13.64
CA THR A 592 41.92 16.75 -14.36
C THR A 592 41.21 17.74 -13.44
N GLY A 593 41.12 18.99 -13.86
CA GLY A 593 40.23 19.99 -13.26
C GLY A 593 40.95 21.24 -12.76
N THR A 594 40.19 22.15 -12.18
CA THR A 594 40.67 23.47 -11.74
C THR A 594 41.19 23.50 -10.30
N GLY A 595 40.98 22.43 -9.53
CA GLY A 595 41.51 22.31 -8.18
C GLY A 595 42.94 21.76 -8.16
N THR A 596 43.55 21.79 -6.98
CA THR A 596 44.95 21.40 -6.77
C THR A 596 45.09 19.91 -6.48
N VAL A 597 46.16 19.27 -6.95
CA VAL A 597 46.50 17.89 -6.58
C VAL A 597 47.82 17.84 -5.82
N THR A 598 47.84 17.14 -4.68
CA THR A 598 49.06 16.84 -3.92
C THR A 598 49.31 15.34 -3.92
N ILE A 599 50.51 14.90 -4.34
CA ILE A 599 50.84 13.49 -4.53
C ILE A 599 52.03 13.14 -3.65
N ASN A 600 51.77 12.45 -2.55
CA ASN A 600 52.81 11.87 -1.69
C ASN A 600 52.84 10.33 -1.81
N GLY A 601 51.79 9.72 -2.35
CA GLY A 601 51.69 8.27 -2.57
C GLY A 601 52.10 7.82 -3.97
N ASP A 602 51.78 6.57 -4.28
CA ASP A 602 52.21 5.88 -5.49
C ASP A 602 51.14 5.88 -6.58
N PHE A 603 51.58 5.98 -7.83
CA PHE A 603 50.76 5.68 -9.00
C PHE A 603 50.99 4.25 -9.45
N ASN A 604 49.94 3.44 -9.42
CA ASN A 604 49.98 2.06 -9.89
C ASN A 604 49.51 2.02 -11.35
N ILE A 605 50.46 2.14 -12.28
CA ILE A 605 50.18 2.14 -13.73
C ILE A 605 50.07 0.69 -14.20
N ASP A 606 48.84 0.27 -14.49
CA ASP A 606 48.50 -1.02 -15.05
C ASP A 606 48.70 -1.00 -16.57
N THR A 607 49.77 -1.65 -17.00
CA THR A 607 50.14 -1.82 -18.41
C THR A 607 49.61 -3.13 -19.00
N THR A 608 48.71 -3.83 -18.33
CA THR A 608 48.08 -5.02 -18.89
C THR A 608 47.03 -4.58 -19.92
N VAL A 609 47.49 -4.44 -21.16
CA VAL A 609 46.64 -4.01 -22.28
C VAL A 609 45.91 -5.23 -22.83
N THR A 610 44.60 -5.34 -22.62
CA THR A 610 43.77 -6.38 -23.24
C THR A 610 43.32 -6.03 -24.66
N ASP A 611 43.44 -4.77 -25.06
CA ASP A 611 43.21 -4.29 -26.42
C ASP A 611 44.28 -3.25 -26.84
N ALA A 612 45.28 -3.72 -27.59
CA ALA A 612 46.42 -2.92 -28.04
C ALA A 612 46.06 -1.88 -29.12
N SER A 613 44.85 -1.92 -29.68
CA SER A 613 44.40 -0.98 -30.72
C SER A 613 44.17 0.44 -30.20
N ALA A 614 44.07 0.61 -28.87
CA ALA A 614 43.76 1.87 -28.20
C ALA A 614 44.98 2.74 -27.87
N LEU A 615 46.19 2.20 -28.01
CA LEU A 615 47.43 2.93 -27.73
C LEU A 615 47.96 3.55 -29.03
N THR A 616 47.43 4.70 -29.42
CA THR A 616 48.07 5.52 -30.46
C THR A 616 49.43 5.99 -29.95
N THR A 617 50.46 6.02 -30.82
CA THR A 617 51.76 6.60 -30.49
C THR A 617 51.59 8.04 -29.98
N GLY A 618 52.07 8.35 -28.77
CA GLY A 618 51.89 9.67 -28.17
C GLY A 618 52.26 9.75 -26.68
N SER A 619 52.20 10.96 -26.12
CA SER A 619 52.35 11.23 -24.68
C SER A 619 50.97 11.26 -24.01
N TRP A 620 50.84 10.64 -22.83
CA TRP A 620 49.59 10.59 -22.09
C TRP A 620 49.72 11.35 -20.75
N PRO A 621 49.12 12.55 -20.62
CA PRO A 621 49.15 13.29 -19.36
C PRO A 621 48.23 12.62 -18.33
N LEU A 622 48.84 12.03 -17.30
CA LEU A 622 48.16 11.45 -16.14
C LEU A 622 47.54 12.51 -15.23
N VAL A 623 48.23 13.65 -15.09
CA VAL A 623 47.81 14.78 -14.25
C VAL A 623 47.76 16.04 -15.12
N ASP A 624 46.58 16.64 -15.18
CA ASP A 624 46.20 17.87 -15.89
C ASP A 624 45.28 18.69 -14.98
N ALA A 625 45.66 18.76 -13.71
CA ALA A 625 45.05 19.55 -12.66
C ALA A 625 46.09 20.57 -12.16
N ALA A 626 45.62 21.71 -11.63
CA ALA A 626 46.44 22.87 -11.28
C ALA A 626 47.42 22.61 -10.13
#